data_AF-A0A816HSP1-F1
#
_entry.id   AF-A0A816HSP1-F1
#
_cell.length_a   1.000
_cell.length_b   1.000
_cell.length_c   1.000
_cell.angle_alpha   90.00
_cell.angle_beta   90.00
_cell.angle_gamma   90.00
#
_symmetry.space_group_name_H-M   'P 1'
#
loop_
_entity.id
_entity.type
_entity.pdbx_description
1 polymer ?
#
loop_
_entity_poly.entity_id
_entity_poly.type
_entity_poly.pdbx_seq_one_letter_code
_entity_poly.pdbx_strand_id
1 'polypeptide(L)'
;LPFPILSEGNADGSVDRPYTSIQQALDHIDTDRKQRIIIHLYPTYHFVNTITFTELHSRIRLTTMNNGIASFYEKIAIDDSEYSRLPHASISGGIPITGWTTAGGNIYTATVPQPIFVNQLFANNQRVSRTRLPLNQSYYFQYAAPLQDPNQARYGFQYD
;
A
#
# COMPACT_ATOMS: atom_id res chain seq x y z
N LEU A 1 10.04 1.81 -1.13
CA LEU A 1 10.67 2.50 0.04
C LEU A 1 11.11 3.86 -0.47
N PRO A 2 10.86 4.97 0.26
CA PRO A 2 10.86 6.29 -0.35
C PRO A 2 12.22 6.79 -0.88
N PHE A 3 13.36 6.22 -0.44
CA PHE A 3 14.67 6.73 -0.83
C PHE A 3 15.70 5.61 -1.09
N PRO A 4 15.56 4.81 -2.15
CA PRO A 4 16.55 3.78 -2.47
C PRO A 4 17.93 4.38 -2.80
N ILE A 5 17.95 5.60 -3.36
CA ILE A 5 19.16 6.30 -3.83
C ILE A 5 20.04 6.79 -2.66
N LEU A 6 19.46 7.02 -1.47
CA LEU A 6 20.22 7.53 -0.31
C LEU A 6 20.87 6.42 0.54
N SER A 7 20.65 5.16 0.19
CA SER A 7 21.00 4.02 1.03
C SER A 7 21.93 3.01 0.37
N GLU A 8 22.73 3.42 -0.62
CA GLU A 8 23.77 2.57 -1.21
C GLU A 8 24.80 2.13 -0.14
N GLY A 9 24.63 0.91 0.36
CA GLY A 9 25.63 0.11 1.06
C GLY A 9 25.95 0.46 2.51
N ASN A 10 25.71 1.68 2.99
CA ASN A 10 26.17 2.15 4.32
C ASN A 10 25.12 2.94 5.10
N ALA A 11 23.86 2.49 5.11
CA ALA A 11 22.82 3.10 5.93
C ALA A 11 23.11 2.88 7.43
N ASP A 12 23.37 3.96 8.16
CA ASP A 12 23.65 3.95 9.60
C ASP A 12 22.49 4.54 10.42
N GLY A 13 21.43 5.01 9.76
CA GLY A 13 20.25 5.60 10.40
C GLY A 13 20.36 7.10 10.67
N SER A 14 21.43 7.75 10.20
CA SER A 14 21.55 9.21 10.24
C SER A 14 20.58 9.90 9.27
N VAL A 15 20.52 11.23 9.33
CA VAL A 15 19.68 12.04 8.43
C VAL A 15 20.18 12.01 6.99
N ASP A 16 21.48 11.84 6.77
CA ASP A 16 22.09 11.74 5.45
C ASP A 16 22.15 10.31 4.92
N ARG A 17 22.07 9.30 5.79
CA ARG A 17 22.15 7.86 5.44
C ARG A 17 21.01 7.07 6.12
N PRO A 18 19.75 7.36 5.77
CA PRO A 18 18.61 6.71 6.39
C PRO A 18 18.60 5.21 6.10
N TYR A 19 18.03 4.44 7.03
CA TYR A 19 17.69 3.04 6.77
C TYR A 19 16.67 2.92 5.65
N THR A 20 16.83 1.88 4.85
CA THR A 20 15.90 1.56 3.77
C THR A 20 14.58 1.04 4.30
N SER A 21 14.56 0.30 5.41
CA SER A 21 13.36 -0.36 5.92
C SER A 21 13.25 -0.27 7.44
N ILE A 22 12.02 -0.45 7.94
CA ILE A 22 11.77 -0.54 9.38
C ILE A 22 12.52 -1.72 9.98
N GLN A 23 12.55 -2.87 9.29
CA GLN A 23 13.26 -4.06 9.78
C GLN A 23 14.77 -3.79 9.89
N GLN A 24 15.39 -3.14 8.90
CA GLN A 24 16.81 -2.76 8.98
C GLN A 24 17.09 -1.84 10.19
N ALA A 25 16.19 -0.89 10.46
CA ALA A 25 16.31 -0.02 11.62
C ALA A 25 16.17 -0.76 12.96
N LEU A 26 15.37 -1.83 12.98
CA LEU A 26 15.22 -2.70 14.14
C LEU A 26 16.46 -3.61 14.32
N ASP A 27 16.96 -4.21 13.24
CA ASP A 27 18.10 -5.13 13.27
C ASP A 27 19.40 -4.46 13.74
N HIS A 28 19.53 -3.15 13.56
CA HIS A 28 20.70 -2.37 14.02
C HIS A 28 20.58 -1.95 15.50
N ILE A 29 19.55 -2.39 16.22
CA ILE A 29 19.41 -2.07 17.65
C ILE A 29 20.21 -3.07 18.48
N ASP A 30 21.24 -2.56 19.13
CA ASP A 30 22.10 -3.33 20.02
C ASP A 30 21.62 -3.29 21.48
N THR A 31 21.81 -4.43 22.15
CA THR A 31 21.55 -4.76 23.56
C THR A 31 22.10 -3.76 24.57
N ASP A 32 23.20 -3.08 24.26
CA ASP A 32 23.95 -2.28 25.25
C ASP A 32 23.32 -0.91 25.54
N ARG A 33 22.27 -0.53 24.81
CA ARG A 33 21.62 0.78 24.97
C ARG A 33 20.50 0.72 26.01
N LYS A 34 20.82 1.15 27.24
CA LYS A 34 19.82 1.39 28.31
C LYS A 34 18.76 2.47 27.95
N GLN A 35 18.98 3.23 26.89
CA GLN A 35 18.17 4.37 26.49
C GLN A 35 17.01 3.98 25.58
N ARG A 36 15.95 4.78 25.62
CA ARG A 36 14.80 4.66 24.72
C ARG A 36 15.22 5.02 23.30
N ILE A 37 14.95 4.15 22.33
CA ILE A 37 15.28 4.39 20.91
C ILE A 37 14.03 4.90 20.19
N ILE A 38 14.19 5.96 19.39
CA ILE A 38 13.12 6.53 18.59
C ILE A 38 13.49 6.38 17.11
N ILE A 39 12.63 5.70 16.35
CA ILE A 39 12.76 5.57 14.90
C ILE A 39 11.78 6.55 14.25
N HIS A 40 12.32 7.50 13.49
CA HIS A 40 11.56 8.51 12.76
C HIS A 40 11.26 8.04 11.34
N LEU A 41 9.98 7.77 11.06
CA LEU A 41 9.51 7.33 9.75
C LEU A 41 9.19 8.53 8.87
N TYR A 42 9.71 8.54 7.64
CA TYR A 42 9.28 9.51 6.63
C TYR A 42 7.76 9.39 6.41
N PRO A 43 7.01 10.51 6.33
CA PRO A 43 5.55 10.51 6.24
C PRO A 43 5.05 10.04 4.87
N THR A 44 5.06 8.72 4.67
CA THR A 44 4.55 8.04 3.46
C THR A 44 4.01 6.65 3.82
N TYR A 45 3.62 5.87 2.81
CA TYR A 45 3.28 4.45 2.97
C TYR A 45 4.54 3.58 3.04
N HIS A 46 4.66 2.84 4.14
CA HIS A 46 5.66 1.80 4.35
C HIS A 46 4.96 0.44 4.18
N PHE A 47 4.99 -0.08 2.96
CA PHE A 47 4.47 -1.41 2.66
C PHE A 47 5.46 -2.47 3.17
N VAL A 48 5.01 -3.29 4.11
CA VAL A 48 5.81 -4.30 4.81
C VAL A 48 5.10 -5.64 4.79
N ASN A 49 5.86 -6.73 4.59
CA ASN A 49 5.30 -8.08 4.71
C ASN A 49 5.25 -8.52 6.18
N THR A 50 6.38 -8.42 6.87
CA THR A 50 6.50 -8.79 8.29
C THR A 50 7.50 -7.85 8.95
N ILE A 51 7.17 -7.42 10.18
CA ILE A 51 8.08 -6.69 11.06
C ILE A 51 8.28 -7.57 12.30
N THR A 52 9.52 -7.87 12.63
CA THR A 52 9.87 -8.75 13.74
C THR A 52 10.33 -7.94 14.94
N PHE A 53 9.66 -8.14 16.08
CA PHE A 53 10.05 -7.56 17.36
C PHE A 53 10.65 -8.63 18.26
N THR A 54 11.78 -8.32 18.91
CA THR A 54 12.43 -9.15 19.92
C THR A 54 12.46 -8.42 21.27
N GLU A 55 12.99 -9.05 22.31
CA GLU A 55 13.15 -8.42 23.63
C GLU A 55 14.00 -7.14 23.59
N LEU A 56 14.94 -7.06 22.65
CA LEU A 56 15.78 -5.88 22.41
C LEU A 56 14.96 -4.65 22.02
N HIS A 57 13.78 -4.87 21.45
CA HIS A 57 12.91 -3.83 20.92
C HIS A 57 11.91 -3.29 21.96
N SER A 58 11.97 -3.77 23.20
CA SER A 58 11.02 -3.43 24.28
C SER A 58 10.93 -1.93 24.60
N ARG A 59 11.95 -1.13 24.25
CA ARG A 59 12.01 0.33 24.52
C ARG A 59 12.01 1.18 23.26
N ILE A 60 11.51 0.66 22.14
CA ILE A 60 11.45 1.38 20.88
C ILE A 60 10.18 2.22 20.79
N ARG A 61 10.29 3.38 20.14
CA ARG A 61 9.15 4.15 19.65
C ARG A 61 9.29 4.38 18.15
N LEU A 62 8.31 3.93 17.38
CA LEU A 62 8.12 4.39 16.00
C LEU A 62 7.32 5.69 16.03
N THR A 63 7.76 6.71 15.30
CA THR A 63 7.02 7.97 15.19
C THR A 63 7.18 8.56 13.79
N THR A 64 6.21 9.38 13.37
CA THR A 64 6.38 10.15 12.14
C THR A 64 7.49 11.18 12.34
N MET A 65 8.32 11.34 11.32
CA MET A 65 9.33 12.39 11.22
C MET A 65 8.70 13.78 11.25
N ASN A 66 9.38 14.77 11.83
CA ASN A 66 8.87 16.14 11.84
C ASN A 66 8.89 16.76 10.42
N ASN A 67 8.12 17.83 10.23
CA ASN A 67 7.98 18.44 8.92
C ASN A 67 9.27 19.04 8.35
N GLY A 68 10.16 19.55 9.21
CA GLY A 68 11.42 20.16 8.78
C GLY A 68 12.38 19.14 8.17
N ILE A 69 12.57 18.00 8.83
CA ILE A 69 13.42 16.91 8.34
C ILE A 69 12.75 16.25 7.12
N ALA A 70 11.43 16.05 7.12
CA ALA A 70 10.75 15.49 5.96
C ALA A 70 10.95 16.37 4.70
N SER A 71 10.90 17.69 4.84
CA SER A 71 11.17 18.60 3.71
C SER A 71 12.63 18.69 3.31
N PHE A 72 13.58 18.27 4.16
CA PHE A 72 14.95 18.05 3.72
C PHE A 72 15.02 16.89 2.73
N TYR A 73 14.38 15.76 3.04
CA TYR A 73 14.34 14.58 2.16
C TYR A 73 13.65 14.85 0.81
N GLU A 74 12.56 15.63 0.81
CA GLU A 74 11.88 16.05 -0.44
C GLU A 74 12.83 16.80 -1.39
N LYS A 75 13.77 17.58 -0.85
CA LYS A 75 14.70 18.39 -1.63
C LYS A 75 15.91 17.61 -2.14
N ILE A 76 16.21 16.45 -1.59
CA ILE A 76 17.37 15.64 -2.01
C ILE A 76 16.96 14.39 -2.79
N ALA A 77 15.70 13.97 -2.69
CA ALA A 77 15.13 12.87 -3.47
C ALA A 77 14.66 13.28 -4.87
N ILE A 78 15.38 14.23 -5.50
CA ILE A 78 14.96 15.00 -6.69
C ILE A 78 14.63 14.15 -7.94
N ASP A 79 14.92 12.85 -8.00
CA ASP A 79 14.97 12.16 -9.29
C ASP A 79 13.76 11.32 -9.72
N ASP A 80 12.75 11.07 -8.88
CA ASP A 80 11.53 10.43 -9.41
C ASP A 80 10.29 10.62 -8.53
N SER A 81 9.29 11.26 -9.11
CA SER A 81 8.12 11.87 -8.47
C SER A 81 7.00 10.90 -8.04
N GLU A 82 7.30 9.75 -7.45
CA GLU A 82 6.26 8.77 -7.06
C GLU A 82 5.80 8.83 -5.59
N TYR A 83 6.51 9.55 -4.72
CA TYR A 83 6.18 9.55 -3.28
C TYR A 83 5.29 10.72 -2.88
N SER A 84 3.98 10.46 -2.74
CA SER A 84 3.08 11.40 -2.08
C SER A 84 3.38 11.46 -0.58
N ARG A 85 3.71 12.66 -0.09
CA ARG A 85 3.83 12.92 1.34
C ARG A 85 2.45 12.88 1.99
N LEU A 86 2.35 12.08 3.04
CA LEU A 86 1.17 11.98 3.89
C LEU A 86 1.28 12.94 5.09
N PRO A 87 0.17 13.19 5.82
CA PRO A 87 0.25 13.87 7.12
C PRO A 87 1.02 13.07 8.17
N HIS A 88 0.99 11.74 8.06
CA HIS A 88 1.62 10.79 8.99
C HIS A 88 2.21 9.60 8.24
N ALA A 89 3.25 8.98 8.80
CA ALA A 89 3.75 7.71 8.28
C ALA A 89 2.71 6.60 8.50
N SER A 90 2.45 5.80 7.46
CA SER A 90 1.49 4.69 7.50
C SER A 90 2.23 3.39 7.24
N ILE A 91 2.14 2.43 8.17
CA ILE A 91 2.67 1.07 7.97
C ILE A 91 1.52 0.22 7.43
N SER A 92 1.72 -0.42 6.28
CA SER A 92 0.67 -1.16 5.60
C SER A 92 1.15 -2.56 5.20
N GLY A 93 0.32 -3.58 5.44
CA GLY A 93 0.51 -4.92 4.89
C GLY A 93 -0.07 -5.10 3.47
N GLY A 94 -0.59 -4.02 2.88
CA GLY A 94 -1.14 -4.05 1.52
C GLY A 94 -0.06 -4.10 0.44
N ILE A 95 -0.49 -4.28 -0.80
CA ILE A 95 0.36 -4.19 -1.98
C ILE A 95 -0.21 -3.06 -2.85
N PRO A 96 0.59 -2.05 -3.23
CA PRO A 96 0.12 -1.02 -4.16
C PRO A 96 -0.14 -1.65 -5.52
N ILE A 97 -1.33 -1.38 -6.08
CA ILE A 97 -1.67 -1.76 -7.44
C ILE A 97 -1.42 -0.55 -8.33
N THR A 98 -0.46 -0.67 -9.25
CA THR A 98 -0.08 0.36 -10.22
C THR A 98 -0.44 -0.07 -11.64
N GLY A 99 -0.18 0.78 -12.64
CA GLY A 99 -0.44 0.45 -14.05
C GLY A 99 -1.93 0.38 -14.43
N TRP A 100 -2.75 1.23 -13.81
CA TRP A 100 -4.18 1.31 -14.14
C TRP A 100 -4.40 1.88 -15.54
N THR A 101 -5.18 1.17 -16.35
CA THR A 101 -5.61 1.57 -17.70
C THR A 101 -7.12 1.71 -17.78
N THR A 102 -7.64 2.62 -18.61
CA THR A 102 -9.09 2.73 -18.82
C THR A 102 -9.60 1.52 -19.62
N ALA A 103 -10.68 0.90 -19.13
CA ALA A 103 -11.40 -0.15 -19.84
C ALA A 103 -12.70 0.38 -20.49
N GLY A 104 -13.01 1.67 -20.31
CA GLY A 104 -14.19 2.33 -20.85
C GLY A 104 -15.02 3.05 -19.78
N GLY A 105 -15.53 4.24 -20.10
CA GLY A 105 -16.25 5.09 -19.14
C GLY A 105 -15.40 5.38 -17.90
N ASN A 106 -15.98 5.13 -16.71
CA ASN A 106 -15.31 5.29 -15.41
C ASN A 106 -14.71 3.98 -14.87
N ILE A 107 -14.43 3.00 -15.76
CA ILE A 107 -13.89 1.69 -15.39
C ILE A 107 -12.39 1.68 -15.68
N TYR A 108 -11.61 1.28 -14.69
CA TYR A 108 -10.17 1.11 -14.78
C TYR A 108 -9.80 -0.33 -14.46
N THR A 109 -8.79 -0.85 -15.14
CA THR A 109 -8.25 -2.19 -14.95
C THR A 109 -6.75 -2.11 -14.67
N ALA A 110 -6.26 -3.02 -13.84
CA ALA A 110 -4.84 -3.19 -13.57
C ALA A 110 -4.55 -4.68 -13.38
N THR A 111 -3.35 -5.10 -13.76
CA THR A 111 -2.88 -6.48 -13.54
C THR A 111 -2.34 -6.58 -12.12
N VAL A 112 -2.88 -7.53 -11.34
CA VAL A 112 -2.34 -7.82 -10.00
C VAL A 112 -1.11 -8.72 -10.16
N PRO A 113 0.08 -8.32 -9.66
CA PRO A 113 1.35 -8.98 -9.96
C PRO A 113 1.50 -10.37 -9.31
N GLN A 114 0.66 -10.71 -8.34
CA GLN A 114 0.63 -12.01 -7.70
C GLN A 114 -0.83 -12.48 -7.55
N PRO A 115 -1.12 -13.78 -7.64
CA PRO A 115 -2.46 -14.31 -7.39
C PRO A 115 -2.77 -14.23 -5.88
N ILE A 116 -3.16 -13.04 -5.44
CA ILE A 116 -3.55 -12.74 -4.07
C ILE A 116 -5.08 -12.70 -3.98
N PHE A 117 -5.64 -13.46 -3.04
CA PHE A 117 -7.04 -13.29 -2.67
C PHE A 117 -7.17 -12.05 -1.79
N VAL A 118 -7.58 -10.94 -2.40
CA VAL A 118 -7.85 -9.68 -1.69
C VAL A 118 -9.35 -9.50 -1.48
N ASN A 119 -9.75 -9.33 -0.24
CA ASN A 119 -11.15 -9.05 0.13
C ASN A 119 -11.44 -7.55 0.27
N GLN A 120 -10.41 -6.70 0.14
CA GLN A 120 -10.50 -5.26 0.34
C GLN A 120 -9.61 -4.56 -0.68
N LEU A 121 -10.14 -3.49 -1.27
CA LEU A 121 -9.41 -2.56 -2.13
C LEU A 121 -9.51 -1.18 -1.50
N PHE A 122 -8.43 -0.41 -1.54
CA PHE A 122 -8.39 0.96 -1.07
C PHE A 122 -7.90 1.87 -2.20
N ALA A 123 -8.56 3.01 -2.38
CA ALA A 123 -8.16 4.08 -3.28
C ALA A 123 -8.16 5.39 -2.49
N ASN A 124 -7.07 6.15 -2.51
CA ASN A 124 -6.93 7.42 -1.79
C ASN A 124 -7.33 7.33 -0.30
N ASN A 125 -6.83 6.32 0.42
CA ASN A 125 -7.18 6.03 1.82
C ASN A 125 -8.66 5.71 2.09
N GLN A 126 -9.46 5.44 1.05
CA GLN A 126 -10.86 5.07 1.20
C GLN A 126 -11.08 3.65 0.72
N ARG A 127 -11.87 2.88 1.49
CA ARG A 127 -12.24 1.52 1.11
C ARG A 127 -13.16 1.56 -0.10
N VAL A 128 -12.75 0.92 -1.18
CA VAL A 128 -13.58 0.68 -2.35
C VAL A 128 -14.47 -0.53 -2.07
N SER A 129 -15.77 -0.37 -2.34
CA SER A 129 -16.72 -1.45 -2.17
C SER A 129 -16.50 -2.52 -3.23
N ARG A 130 -16.39 -3.78 -2.79
CA ARG A 130 -16.38 -4.92 -3.71
C ARG A 130 -17.74 -5.01 -4.39
N THR A 131 -17.73 -5.19 -5.72
CA THR A 131 -18.95 -5.48 -6.48
C THR A 131 -19.65 -6.68 -5.87
N ARG A 132 -20.93 -6.50 -5.55
CA ARG A 132 -21.79 -7.51 -4.93
C ARG A 132 -23.09 -7.57 -5.71
N LEU A 133 -23.72 -8.74 -5.69
CA LEU A 133 -25.09 -8.85 -6.16
C LEU A 133 -25.99 -7.97 -5.27
N PRO A 134 -27.00 -7.29 -5.82
CA PRO A 134 -28.00 -6.58 -5.02
C PRO A 134 -28.68 -7.57 -4.08
N LEU A 135 -28.62 -7.31 -2.76
CA LEU A 135 -29.22 -8.18 -1.75
C LEU A 135 -30.69 -7.83 -1.46
N ASN A 136 -31.16 -6.68 -1.95
CA ASN A 136 -32.52 -6.21 -1.76
C ASN A 136 -33.31 -6.52 -3.03
N GLN A 137 -34.41 -7.23 -2.88
CA GLN A 137 -35.30 -7.83 -3.89
C GLN A 137 -35.97 -6.82 -4.86
N SER A 138 -35.31 -5.72 -5.22
CA SER A 138 -35.90 -4.60 -5.95
C SER A 138 -35.11 -4.18 -7.20
N TYR A 139 -34.00 -4.86 -7.51
CA TYR A 139 -33.18 -4.55 -8.68
C TYR A 139 -32.84 -5.82 -9.45
N TYR A 140 -33.45 -5.98 -10.61
CA TYR A 140 -33.13 -7.04 -11.57
C TYR A 140 -32.06 -6.54 -12.52
N PHE A 141 -31.08 -7.39 -12.85
CA PHE A 141 -30.25 -7.16 -14.02
C PHE A 141 -31.12 -7.40 -15.26
N GLN A 142 -31.42 -6.34 -16.01
CA GLN A 142 -32.02 -6.49 -17.33
C GLN A 142 -30.90 -6.70 -18.34
N TYR A 143 -30.74 -7.96 -18.78
CA TYR A 143 -29.95 -8.27 -19.96
C TYR A 143 -30.87 -8.17 -21.18
N ALA A 144 -30.63 -7.19 -22.04
CA ALA A 144 -31.29 -7.09 -23.34
C ALA A 144 -30.26 -7.42 -24.43
N ALA A 145 -30.11 -8.71 -24.75
CA ALA A 145 -29.58 -9.07 -26.06
C ALA A 145 -30.71 -8.96 -27.09
N PRO A 146 -30.47 -8.41 -28.28
CA PRO A 146 -31.41 -8.51 -29.38
C PRO A 146 -31.54 -9.99 -29.75
N LEU A 147 -32.62 -10.63 -29.30
CA LEU A 147 -32.99 -11.97 -29.75
C LEU A 147 -33.48 -11.83 -31.21
N GLN A 148 -32.61 -12.11 -32.17
CA GLN A 148 -33.02 -12.31 -33.57
C GLN A 148 -33.87 -13.59 -33.73
N ASP A 149 -33.92 -14.46 -32.72
CA ASP A 149 -34.68 -15.72 -32.76
C ASP A 149 -35.48 -15.93 -31.44
N PRO A 150 -36.82 -15.91 -31.47
CA PRO A 150 -37.66 -16.13 -30.29
C PRO A 150 -37.59 -17.56 -29.73
N ASN A 151 -36.94 -18.50 -30.42
CA ASN A 151 -36.81 -19.90 -29.98
C ASN A 151 -35.43 -20.24 -29.37
N GLN A 152 -34.47 -19.30 -29.32
CA GLN A 152 -33.12 -19.54 -28.76
C GLN A 152 -32.94 -19.06 -27.30
N ALA A 153 -34.02 -18.94 -26.53
CA ALA A 153 -33.92 -18.64 -25.11
C ALA A 153 -33.50 -19.88 -24.29
N ARG A 154 -32.22 -20.23 -24.32
CA ARG A 154 -31.57 -20.96 -23.21
C ARG A 154 -30.28 -20.24 -22.84
N TYR A 155 -30.45 -19.10 -22.18
CA TYR A 155 -29.39 -18.42 -21.47
C TYR A 155 -28.88 -19.29 -20.32
N GLY A 156 -27.56 -19.38 -20.23
CA GLY A 156 -26.85 -20.11 -19.19
C GLY A 156 -27.07 -19.50 -17.82
N PHE A 157 -27.58 -20.32 -16.91
CA PHE A 157 -27.28 -20.25 -15.48
C PHE A 157 -27.13 -21.72 -15.02
N GLN A 158 -25.91 -22.12 -14.64
CA GLN A 158 -25.69 -23.27 -13.79
C GLN A 158 -25.45 -22.71 -12.38
N TYR A 159 -26.30 -23.11 -11.44
CA TYR A 159 -26.06 -22.96 -10.01
C TYR A 159 -25.47 -24.28 -9.50
N ASP A 160 -24.46 -24.18 -8.64
CA ASP A 160 -24.22 -25.16 -7.57
C ASP A 160 -24.73 -24.56 -6.25
#